data_AF-A0A078JHP8-F1
#
_entry.id   AF-A0A078JHP8-F1
#
_cell.length_a   1.000
_cell.length_b   1.000
_cell.length_c   1.000
_cell.angle_alpha   90.00
_cell.angle_beta   90.00
_cell.angle_gamma   90.00
#
_symmetry.space_group_name_H-M   'P 1'
#
loop_
_entity.id
_entity.type
_entity.pdbx_description
1 polymer ?
#
loop_
_entity_poly.entity_id
_entity_poly.type
_entity_poly.pdbx_seq_one_letter_code
_entity_poly.pdbx_strand_id
1 'polypeptide(L)'
;RPFERPHHLELQHRRTTMAPKKGVKVAAKKKTEKVTNPLFERRPKQFGIGGALPPKKDLTRYIKWPKSIRLQRQKRILKQRLKVPPALNQFTKTLDKNLATQLFKKDRLLKKAQAEAEGKPSESKKPIVVKYGLNHVTYLIEQNKAQLVVIAHDVDPIELVVWLPALCRKMEVPYCIVKGKSRLGTVVHQKTAACLCLTTVKNEDKLEFSKILEAIKANFNDKYEEYRKKWGGGIMGSKSQAKTKAKERVLAKEAAQRMN
;
A
#
# COMPACT_ATOMS: atom_id res chain seq x y z
N ARG A 1 3.69 -13.82 -7.71
CA ARG A 1 4.56 -12.98 -8.55
C ARG A 1 3.92 -11.59 -8.61
N PRO A 2 4.42 -10.56 -7.93
CA PRO A 2 3.80 -9.24 -7.97
C PRO A 2 4.34 -8.46 -9.17
N PHE A 3 3.40 -8.02 -10.00
CA PHE A 3 3.60 -7.19 -11.18
C PHE A 3 4.00 -5.77 -10.71
N GLU A 4 5.22 -5.37 -11.01
CA GLU A 4 5.73 -4.01 -10.78
C GLU A 4 4.99 -3.02 -11.70
N ARG A 5 4.61 -1.87 -11.15
CA ARG A 5 4.10 -0.73 -11.94
C ARG A 5 5.31 0.13 -12.32
N PRO A 6 5.53 0.45 -13.61
CA PRO A 6 6.57 1.40 -13.96
C PRO A 6 6.17 2.83 -13.59
N HIS A 7 7.17 3.57 -13.15
CA HIS A 7 7.15 4.97 -12.77
C HIS A 7 6.68 5.88 -13.91
N HIS A 8 5.83 6.85 -13.58
CA HIS A 8 5.47 7.96 -14.46
C HIS A 8 6.67 8.93 -14.49
N LEU A 9 7.41 8.97 -15.60
CA LEU A 9 8.40 10.02 -15.84
C LEU A 9 7.66 11.26 -16.36
N GLU A 10 7.86 12.35 -15.64
CA GLU A 10 7.33 13.69 -15.87
C GLU A 10 8.24 14.39 -16.89
N LEU A 11 7.78 14.58 -18.13
CA LEU A 11 8.52 15.33 -19.16
C LEU A 11 8.18 16.82 -19.06
N GLN A 12 9.01 17.53 -18.30
CA GLN A 12 9.04 18.99 -18.27
C GLN A 12 9.47 19.53 -19.64
N HIS A 13 8.63 20.38 -20.24
CA HIS A 13 8.94 21.09 -21.48
C HIS A 13 9.88 22.26 -21.20
N ARG A 14 11.17 22.10 -21.50
CA ARG A 14 12.15 23.20 -21.52
C ARG A 14 12.05 23.91 -22.88
N ARG A 15 11.51 25.13 -22.89
CA ARG A 15 11.58 26.07 -24.04
C ARG A 15 12.98 26.65 -24.11
N THR A 16 13.72 26.40 -25.19
CA THR A 16 14.92 27.16 -25.56
C THR A 16 14.61 28.04 -26.77
N THR A 17 14.76 29.34 -26.56
CA THR A 17 14.69 30.40 -27.56
C THR A 17 16.03 30.49 -28.30
N MET A 18 16.03 30.45 -29.63
CA MET A 18 17.19 30.88 -30.43
C MET A 18 16.74 31.75 -31.61
N ALA A 19 17.36 32.93 -31.72
CA ALA A 19 17.25 33.91 -32.79
C ALA A 19 17.85 33.40 -34.12
N PRO A 20 17.52 33.98 -35.29
CA PRO A 20 17.82 33.39 -36.59
C PRO A 20 19.25 33.71 -37.04
N LYS A 21 20.05 32.68 -37.35
CA LYS A 21 21.31 32.83 -38.10
C LYS A 21 21.06 32.69 -39.59
N LYS A 22 21.50 33.71 -40.33
CA LYS A 22 21.50 33.86 -41.79
C LYS A 22 22.23 32.70 -42.48
N GLY A 23 21.61 32.19 -43.55
CA GLY A 23 22.30 31.84 -44.79
C GLY A 23 23.07 30.53 -44.84
N VAL A 24 22.37 29.39 -44.73
CA VAL A 24 22.79 28.16 -45.45
C VAL A 24 21.53 27.59 -46.10
N LYS A 25 21.51 27.52 -47.44
CA LYS A 25 20.45 26.85 -48.19
C LYS A 25 20.47 25.36 -47.82
N VAL A 26 19.59 24.96 -46.92
CA VAL A 26 19.33 23.55 -46.64
C VAL A 26 18.66 22.98 -47.89
N ALA A 27 19.40 22.13 -48.59
CA ALA A 27 18.88 21.34 -49.70
C ALA A 27 17.54 20.72 -49.29
N ALA A 28 16.50 21.01 -50.06
CA ALA A 28 15.18 20.43 -49.85
C ALA A 28 15.32 18.92 -49.73
N LYS A 29 14.98 18.35 -48.57
CA LYS A 29 14.78 16.90 -48.44
C LYS A 29 13.77 16.52 -49.52
N LYS A 30 14.26 15.90 -50.59
CA LYS A 30 13.46 15.27 -51.64
C LYS A 30 12.39 14.47 -50.90
N LYS A 31 11.11 14.84 -51.07
CA LYS A 31 10.00 13.99 -50.66
C LYS A 31 10.24 12.67 -51.36
N THR A 32 10.67 11.66 -50.62
CA THR A 32 10.65 10.29 -51.13
C THR A 32 9.19 10.03 -51.48
N GLU A 33 8.92 9.91 -52.78
CA GLU A 33 7.60 9.55 -53.27
C GLU A 33 7.21 8.27 -52.56
N LYS A 34 6.14 8.33 -51.74
CA LYS A 34 5.58 7.14 -51.15
C LYS A 34 5.09 6.30 -52.32
N VAL A 35 5.75 5.17 -52.56
CA VAL A 35 5.29 4.16 -53.50
C VAL A 35 3.90 3.72 -53.05
N THR A 36 2.86 4.37 -53.58
CA THR A 36 1.48 3.98 -53.36
C THR A 36 1.23 2.83 -54.30
N ASN A 37 1.41 1.62 -53.78
CA ASN A 37 1.01 0.42 -54.50
C ASN A 37 -0.51 0.51 -54.74
N PRO A 38 -0.98 0.57 -56.00
CA PRO A 38 -2.40 0.76 -56.34
C PRO A 38 -3.28 -0.40 -55.85
N LEU A 39 -2.67 -1.53 -55.48
CA LEU A 39 -3.37 -2.68 -54.90
C LEU A 39 -3.78 -2.49 -53.42
N PHE A 40 -3.21 -1.51 -52.71
CA PHE A 40 -3.50 -1.26 -51.30
C PHE A 40 -4.23 0.07 -51.09
N GLU A 41 -5.56 -0.01 -51.00
CA GLU A 41 -6.42 1.15 -50.74
C GLU A 41 -6.56 1.45 -49.24
N ARG A 42 -6.49 2.72 -48.87
CA ARG A 42 -6.81 3.16 -47.50
C ARG A 42 -8.33 3.12 -47.28
N ARG A 43 -8.80 2.25 -46.40
CA ARG A 43 -10.23 2.10 -46.04
C ARG A 43 -10.51 2.57 -44.61
N PRO A 44 -10.60 3.89 -44.36
CA PRO A 44 -10.89 4.41 -43.04
C PRO A 44 -12.32 4.04 -42.64
N LYS A 45 -12.50 3.52 -41.43
CA LYS A 45 -13.82 3.26 -40.84
C LYS A 45 -14.18 4.40 -39.90
N GLN A 46 -15.36 5.00 -40.10
CA GLN A 46 -15.89 5.99 -39.18
C GLN A 46 -16.60 5.27 -38.03
N PHE A 47 -15.93 5.24 -36.87
CA PHE A 47 -16.50 4.70 -35.65
C PHE A 47 -17.35 5.76 -34.95
N GLY A 48 -18.53 5.39 -34.49
CA GLY A 48 -19.48 6.32 -33.87
C GLY A 48 -20.85 5.70 -33.76
N ILE A 49 -21.79 6.43 -33.18
CA ILE A 49 -23.20 6.02 -33.14
C ILE A 49 -23.73 6.05 -34.58
N GLY A 50 -24.29 4.94 -35.06
CA GLY A 50 -24.79 4.81 -36.45
C GLY A 50 -23.72 4.63 -37.53
N GLY A 51 -22.44 4.48 -37.16
CA GLY A 51 -21.34 4.28 -38.09
C GLY A 51 -20.91 2.82 -38.25
N ALA A 52 -19.65 2.61 -38.62
CA ALA A 52 -19.07 1.28 -38.80
C ALA A 52 -19.01 0.48 -37.48
N LEU A 53 -19.02 -0.86 -37.58
CA LEU A 53 -18.92 -1.75 -36.42
C LEU A 53 -17.73 -1.36 -35.52
N PRO A 54 -17.94 -1.22 -34.20
CA PRO A 54 -16.90 -0.76 -33.30
C PRO A 54 -15.78 -1.80 -33.21
N PRO A 55 -14.52 -1.35 -33.03
CA PRO A 55 -13.43 -2.28 -32.75
C PRO A 55 -13.64 -2.96 -31.40
N LYS A 56 -13.01 -4.11 -31.20
CA LYS A 56 -12.98 -4.78 -29.89
C LYS A 56 -12.32 -3.83 -28.87
N LYS A 57 -13.02 -3.54 -27.77
CA LYS A 57 -12.54 -2.69 -26.67
C LYS A 57 -12.38 -3.53 -25.40
N ASP A 58 -11.61 -3.02 -24.43
CA ASP A 58 -11.55 -3.64 -23.11
C ASP A 58 -12.90 -3.50 -22.40
N LEU A 59 -13.57 -4.64 -22.19
CA LEU A 59 -14.87 -4.74 -21.54
C LEU A 59 -14.77 -5.13 -20.06
N THR A 60 -13.57 -5.27 -19.47
CA THR A 60 -13.40 -5.75 -18.08
C THR A 60 -14.27 -5.01 -17.05
N ARG A 61 -14.52 -3.72 -17.23
CA ARG A 61 -15.41 -2.94 -16.36
C ARG A 61 -16.90 -3.30 -16.53
N TYR A 62 -17.32 -3.67 -17.74
CA TYR A 62 -18.72 -3.88 -18.15
C TYR A 62 -19.14 -5.36 -18.16
N ILE A 63 -18.18 -6.28 -18.03
CA ILE A 63 -18.46 -7.71 -17.91
C ILE A 63 -19.26 -8.01 -16.65
N LYS A 64 -20.19 -8.96 -16.76
CA LYS A 64 -20.88 -9.57 -15.62
C LYS A 64 -19.89 -10.46 -14.86
N TRP A 65 -19.30 -9.90 -13.80
CA TRP A 65 -18.34 -10.62 -12.96
C TRP A 65 -18.98 -11.83 -12.26
N PRO A 66 -18.24 -12.95 -12.10
CA PRO A 66 -18.62 -14.09 -11.25
C PRO A 66 -19.06 -13.66 -9.85
N LYS A 67 -19.98 -14.44 -9.25
CA LYS A 67 -20.63 -14.10 -7.97
C LYS A 67 -19.63 -13.84 -6.84
N SER A 68 -18.59 -14.67 -6.71
CA SER A 68 -17.55 -14.53 -5.67
C SER A 68 -16.80 -13.20 -5.76
N ILE A 69 -16.37 -12.80 -6.96
CA ILE A 69 -15.67 -11.54 -7.21
C ILE A 69 -16.60 -10.35 -6.91
N ARG A 70 -17.88 -10.45 -7.30
CA ARG A 70 -18.88 -9.42 -7.04
C ARG A 70 -19.06 -9.21 -5.53
N LEU A 71 -19.23 -10.29 -4.77
CA LEU A 71 -19.39 -10.24 -3.31
C LEU A 71 -18.15 -9.67 -2.61
N GLN A 72 -16.94 -10.07 -3.01
CA GLN A 72 -15.70 -9.52 -2.47
C GLN A 72 -15.57 -8.01 -2.72
N ARG A 73 -15.89 -7.55 -3.93
CA ARG A 73 -15.89 -6.11 -4.28
C ARG A 73 -16.96 -5.35 -3.52
N GLN A 74 -18.17 -5.89 -3.41
CA GLN A 74 -19.26 -5.30 -2.63
C GLN A 74 -18.90 -5.20 -1.14
N LYS A 75 -18.33 -6.26 -0.54
CA LYS A 75 -17.83 -6.25 0.86
C LYS A 75 -16.82 -5.12 1.08
N ARG A 76 -15.86 -4.93 0.15
CA ARG A 76 -14.89 -3.83 0.21
C ARG A 76 -15.55 -2.46 0.11
N ILE A 77 -16.49 -2.28 -0.82
CA ILE A 77 -17.21 -1.02 -1.01
C ILE A 77 -18.03 -0.70 0.24
N LEU A 78 -18.73 -1.68 0.79
CA LEU A 78 -19.55 -1.51 1.98
C LEU A 78 -18.70 -1.04 3.17
N LYS A 79 -17.54 -1.66 3.41
CA LYS A 79 -16.59 -1.23 4.45
C LYS A 79 -16.08 0.20 4.26
N GLN A 80 -15.99 0.70 3.03
CA GLN A 80 -15.58 2.09 2.75
C GLN A 80 -16.71 3.10 2.94
N ARG A 81 -17.95 2.70 2.64
CA ARG A 81 -19.14 3.57 2.65
C ARG A 81 -19.73 3.72 4.04
N LEU A 82 -19.78 2.64 4.81
CA LEU A 82 -20.29 2.67 6.17
C LEU A 82 -19.35 3.48 7.08
N LYS A 83 -19.93 4.05 8.15
CA LYS A 83 -19.15 4.60 9.26
C LYS A 83 -18.55 3.44 10.04
N VAL A 84 -17.23 3.45 10.20
CA VAL A 84 -16.48 2.40 10.89
C VAL A 84 -16.14 2.86 12.30
N PRO A 85 -16.50 2.10 13.35
CA PRO A 85 -16.15 2.43 14.72
C PRO A 85 -14.63 2.57 14.93
N PRO A 86 -14.18 3.42 15.86
CA PRO A 86 -12.75 3.68 16.09
C PRO A 86 -11.94 2.42 16.41
N ALA A 87 -12.53 1.48 17.18
CA ALA A 87 -11.89 0.19 17.52
C ALA A 87 -11.56 -0.68 16.29
N LEU A 88 -12.29 -0.52 15.19
CA LEU A 88 -12.00 -1.19 13.91
C LEU A 88 -11.14 -0.30 13.00
N ASN A 89 -11.35 1.02 13.05
CA ASN A 89 -10.63 1.98 12.22
C ASN A 89 -9.13 2.02 12.55
N GLN A 90 -8.72 1.71 13.79
CA GLN A 90 -7.30 1.65 14.16
C GLN A 90 -6.49 0.69 13.27
N PHE A 91 -7.08 -0.41 12.78
CA PHE A 91 -6.40 -1.36 11.87
C PHE A 91 -6.18 -0.81 10.45
N THR A 92 -6.82 0.30 10.09
CA THR A 92 -6.50 1.00 8.83
C THR A 92 -5.20 1.80 8.93
N LYS A 93 -4.77 2.13 10.14
CA LYS A 93 -3.52 2.83 10.44
C LYS A 93 -2.46 1.78 10.66
N THR A 94 -1.58 1.67 9.67
CA THR A 94 -0.51 0.68 9.67
C THR A 94 0.83 1.37 9.60
N LEU A 95 1.86 0.69 10.09
CA LEU A 95 3.26 1.08 9.96
C LEU A 95 3.57 1.48 8.51
N ASP A 96 4.35 2.55 8.35
CA ASP A 96 4.79 3.01 7.05
C ASP A 96 5.72 1.98 6.39
N LYS A 97 5.88 2.09 5.06
CA LYS A 97 6.63 1.10 4.29
C LYS A 97 8.10 1.04 4.70
N ASN A 98 8.70 2.17 5.09
CA ASN A 98 10.13 2.24 5.38
C ASN A 98 10.42 1.59 6.73
N LEU A 99 9.69 1.98 7.78
CA LEU A 99 9.82 1.39 9.11
C LEU A 99 9.44 -0.10 9.10
N ALA A 100 8.42 -0.50 8.32
CA ALA A 100 8.09 -1.90 8.13
C ALA A 100 9.19 -2.70 7.42
N THR A 101 9.95 -2.09 6.51
CA THR A 101 11.05 -2.78 5.83
C THR A 101 12.23 -2.97 6.79
N GLN A 102 12.50 -1.99 7.64
CA GLN A 102 13.51 -2.09 8.70
C GLN A 102 13.16 -3.19 9.72
N LEU A 103 11.88 -3.29 10.10
CA LEU A 103 11.40 -4.31 11.04
C LEU A 103 11.53 -5.74 10.49
N PHE A 104 11.35 -5.95 9.18
CA PHE A 104 11.41 -7.28 8.53
C PHE A 104 12.70 -7.52 7.74
N LYS A 105 13.81 -6.83 8.03
CA LYS A 105 15.09 -7.00 7.32
C LYS A 105 15.46 -8.48 7.16
N LYS A 106 15.67 -8.92 5.91
CA LYS A 106 16.06 -10.29 5.55
C LYS A 106 17.58 -10.50 5.50
N ASP A 107 18.36 -9.44 5.67
CA ASP A 107 19.79 -9.41 5.37
C ASP A 107 20.63 -10.34 6.25
N ARG A 108 20.12 -10.74 7.42
CA ARG A 108 20.78 -11.72 8.29
C ARG A 108 20.99 -13.06 7.59
N LEU A 109 20.09 -13.48 6.71
CA LEU A 109 20.23 -14.73 5.94
C LEU A 109 21.40 -14.66 4.94
N LEU A 110 21.63 -13.51 4.30
CA LEU A 110 22.74 -13.33 3.37
C LEU A 110 24.09 -13.34 4.09
N LYS A 111 24.19 -12.62 5.22
CA LYS A 111 25.42 -12.60 6.03
C LYS A 111 25.72 -13.94 6.71
N LYS A 112 24.69 -14.67 7.15
CA LYS A 112 24.86 -16.05 7.67
C LYS A 112 25.28 -17.02 6.58
N ALA A 113 24.67 -16.96 5.38
CA ALA A 113 25.07 -17.82 4.27
C ALA A 113 26.52 -17.56 3.84
N GLN A 114 26.98 -16.30 3.88
CA GLN A 114 28.39 -15.95 3.66
C GLN A 114 29.30 -16.49 4.78
N ALA A 115 28.91 -16.34 6.05
CA ALA A 115 29.69 -16.83 7.18
C ALA A 115 29.73 -18.37 7.31
N GLU A 116 28.67 -19.07 6.89
CA GLU A 116 28.64 -20.54 6.78
C GLU A 116 29.50 -21.02 5.59
N ALA A 117 29.53 -20.27 4.49
CA ALA A 117 30.47 -20.54 3.39
C ALA A 117 31.94 -20.33 3.81
N GLU A 118 32.20 -19.49 4.81
CA GLU A 118 33.53 -19.27 5.41
C GLU A 118 33.90 -20.28 6.51
N GLY A 119 33.04 -21.26 6.82
CA GLY A 119 33.39 -22.43 7.63
C GLY A 119 33.60 -22.21 9.14
N LYS A 120 33.11 -21.11 9.73
CA LYS A 120 33.24 -20.87 11.18
C LYS A 120 32.27 -21.74 12.00
N PRO A 121 32.71 -22.45 13.07
CA PRO A 121 31.85 -23.27 13.90
C PRO A 121 30.92 -22.41 14.77
N SER A 122 29.63 -22.73 14.80
CA SER A 122 28.64 -21.98 15.58
C SER A 122 28.40 -22.61 16.95
N GLU A 123 28.81 -21.93 18.03
CA GLU A 123 28.46 -22.29 19.41
C GLU A 123 26.95 -22.25 19.66
N SER A 124 26.45 -23.31 20.29
CA SER A 124 25.04 -23.54 20.63
C SER A 124 24.58 -22.73 21.86
N LYS A 125 24.46 -21.40 21.70
CA LYS A 125 23.73 -20.54 22.65
C LYS A 125 22.22 -20.71 22.44
N LYS A 126 21.42 -20.64 23.53
CA LYS A 126 19.95 -20.76 23.46
C LYS A 126 19.40 -19.85 22.36
N PRO A 127 18.63 -20.37 21.39
CA PRO A 127 18.21 -19.58 20.24
C PRO A 127 17.16 -18.54 20.65
N ILE A 128 17.46 -17.27 20.35
CA ILE A 128 16.49 -16.19 20.47
C ILE A 128 15.53 -16.30 19.29
N VAL A 129 14.28 -16.65 19.58
CA VAL A 129 13.23 -16.90 18.59
C VAL A 129 12.12 -15.87 18.72
N VAL A 130 11.53 -15.51 17.57
CA VAL A 130 10.29 -14.73 17.54
C VAL A 130 9.16 -15.60 18.06
N LYS A 131 8.39 -15.08 19.01
CA LYS A 131 7.23 -15.77 19.58
C LYS A 131 6.02 -15.49 18.69
N TYR A 132 5.20 -16.50 18.47
CA TYR A 132 4.03 -16.43 17.61
C TYR A 132 2.87 -17.25 18.19
N GLY A 133 1.69 -17.01 17.64
CA GLY A 133 0.44 -17.62 18.11
C GLY A 133 -0.29 -16.70 19.09
N LEU A 134 -1.60 -16.61 18.93
CA LEU A 134 -2.41 -15.62 19.64
C LEU A 134 -2.33 -15.83 21.17
N ASN A 135 -2.61 -17.04 21.64
CA ASN A 135 -2.59 -17.39 23.07
C ASN A 135 -1.20 -17.23 23.71
N HIS A 136 -0.14 -17.52 22.95
CA HIS A 136 1.23 -17.41 23.46
C HIS A 136 1.65 -15.94 23.54
N VAL A 137 1.33 -15.13 22.53
CA VAL A 137 1.58 -13.69 22.54
C VAL A 137 0.84 -13.02 23.69
N THR A 138 -0.42 -13.39 23.94
CA THR A 138 -1.24 -12.77 24.99
C THR A 138 -0.70 -13.06 26.38
N TYR A 139 -0.34 -14.32 26.64
CA TYR A 139 0.33 -14.71 27.88
C TYR A 139 1.63 -13.93 28.12
N LEU A 140 2.44 -13.71 27.09
CA LEU A 140 3.68 -12.94 27.21
C LEU A 140 3.45 -11.45 27.48
N ILE A 141 2.36 -10.87 26.97
CA ILE A 141 2.00 -9.48 27.24
C ILE A 141 1.49 -9.33 28.67
N GLU A 142 0.64 -10.24 29.15
CA GLU A 142 0.14 -10.25 30.52
C GLU A 142 1.26 -10.43 31.54
N GLN A 143 2.28 -11.23 31.22
CA GLN A 143 3.48 -11.38 32.05
C GLN A 143 4.48 -10.22 31.91
N ASN A 144 4.19 -9.22 31.08
CA ASN A 144 5.06 -8.10 30.77
C ASN A 144 6.48 -8.51 30.29
N LYS A 145 6.57 -9.67 29.62
CA LYS A 145 7.81 -10.21 29.03
C LYS A 145 7.98 -9.81 27.56
N ALA A 146 6.92 -9.28 26.95
CA ALA A 146 6.90 -8.80 25.58
C ALA A 146 7.57 -7.42 25.50
N GLN A 147 8.60 -7.30 24.66
CA GLN A 147 9.24 -6.01 24.36
C GLN A 147 8.56 -5.28 23.20
N LEU A 148 8.07 -6.02 22.20
CA LEU A 148 7.34 -5.48 21.06
C LEU A 148 6.28 -6.49 20.59
N VAL A 149 5.08 -5.99 20.33
CA VAL A 149 3.99 -6.76 19.72
C VAL A 149 3.71 -6.27 18.31
N VAL A 150 3.65 -7.19 17.35
CA VAL A 150 3.35 -6.91 15.95
C VAL A 150 2.01 -7.54 15.58
N ILE A 151 1.07 -6.73 15.14
CA ILE A 151 -0.31 -7.11 14.88
C ILE A 151 -0.60 -7.01 13.37
N ALA A 152 -1.21 -8.03 12.77
CA ALA A 152 -1.66 -7.95 11.37
C ALA A 152 -3.00 -7.19 11.24
N HIS A 153 -3.12 -6.37 10.19
CA HIS A 153 -4.36 -5.62 9.92
C HIS A 153 -5.49 -6.41 9.22
N ASP A 154 -5.18 -7.57 8.61
CA ASP A 154 -6.03 -8.32 7.67
C ASP A 154 -6.40 -9.71 8.20
N VAL A 155 -6.48 -9.83 9.52
CA VAL A 155 -7.00 -11.03 10.18
C VAL A 155 -8.52 -11.10 9.97
N ASP A 156 -9.00 -12.30 9.67
CA ASP A 156 -10.40 -12.62 9.45
C ASP A 156 -10.64 -13.95 10.17
N PRO A 157 -11.42 -14.00 11.26
CA PRO A 157 -12.23 -12.94 11.88
C PRO A 157 -11.42 -11.86 12.62
N ILE A 158 -11.94 -10.62 12.70
CA ILE A 158 -11.21 -9.47 13.27
C ILE A 158 -11.24 -9.48 14.80
N GLU A 159 -12.28 -10.06 15.38
CA GLU A 159 -12.57 -10.20 16.81
C GLU A 159 -11.40 -10.79 17.60
N LEU A 160 -10.64 -11.68 16.95
CA LEU A 160 -9.43 -12.29 17.52
C LEU A 160 -8.37 -11.26 17.92
N VAL A 161 -8.36 -10.09 17.28
CA VAL A 161 -7.25 -9.13 17.34
C VAL A 161 -7.70 -7.76 17.82
N VAL A 162 -9.01 -7.46 17.79
CA VAL A 162 -9.57 -6.13 18.12
C VAL A 162 -9.14 -5.63 19.50
N TRP A 163 -9.02 -6.52 20.47
CA TRP A 163 -8.71 -6.21 21.86
C TRP A 163 -7.21 -6.12 22.15
N LEU A 164 -6.34 -6.60 21.26
CA LEU A 164 -4.89 -6.63 21.49
C LEU A 164 -4.26 -5.24 21.66
N PRO A 165 -4.59 -4.22 20.85
CA PRO A 165 -4.08 -2.86 21.08
C PRO A 165 -4.46 -2.30 22.45
N ALA A 166 -5.67 -2.61 22.94
CA ALA A 166 -6.12 -2.18 24.26
C ALA A 166 -5.35 -2.90 25.38
N LEU A 167 -5.09 -4.20 25.21
CA LEU A 167 -4.29 -4.98 26.15
C LEU A 167 -2.84 -4.47 26.20
N CYS A 168 -2.22 -4.26 25.04
CA CYS A 168 -0.84 -3.74 24.95
C CYS A 168 -0.73 -2.36 25.61
N ARG A 169 -1.73 -1.49 25.46
CA ARG A 169 -1.75 -0.19 26.15
C ARG A 169 -1.84 -0.35 27.67
N LYS A 170 -2.71 -1.23 28.17
CA LYS A 170 -2.91 -1.45 29.62
C LYS A 170 -1.63 -1.99 30.29
N MET A 171 -0.89 -2.83 29.58
CA MET A 171 0.38 -3.39 30.06
C MET A 171 1.60 -2.53 29.67
N GLU A 172 1.39 -1.36 29.07
CA GLU A 172 2.44 -0.44 28.60
C GLU A 172 3.44 -1.04 27.58
N VAL A 173 3.05 -2.10 26.88
CA VAL A 173 3.86 -2.76 25.87
C VAL A 173 3.74 -2.03 24.51
N PRO A 174 4.86 -1.66 23.85
CA PRO A 174 4.85 -1.11 22.51
C PRO A 174 4.21 -2.07 21.50
N TYR A 175 3.25 -1.57 20.71
CA TYR A 175 2.60 -2.37 19.66
C TYR A 175 2.63 -1.65 18.32
N CYS A 176 2.66 -2.44 17.23
CA CYS A 176 2.53 -1.90 15.88
C CYS A 176 1.53 -2.72 15.06
N ILE A 177 0.81 -2.03 14.17
CA ILE A 177 -0.09 -2.67 13.21
C ILE A 177 0.61 -2.70 11.85
N VAL A 178 0.75 -3.90 11.27
CA VAL A 178 1.46 -4.15 10.02
C VAL A 178 0.51 -4.63 8.93
N LYS A 179 0.80 -4.22 7.68
CA LYS A 179 0.10 -4.72 6.50
C LYS A 179 0.51 -6.15 6.15
N GLY A 180 -0.42 -7.08 6.23
CA GLY A 180 -0.35 -8.42 5.66
C GLY A 180 0.03 -9.51 6.66
N LYS A 181 -0.93 -10.32 7.08
CA LYS A 181 -0.72 -11.52 7.91
C LYS A 181 0.17 -12.57 7.25
N SER A 182 0.21 -12.59 5.92
CA SER A 182 1.13 -13.44 5.16
C SER A 182 2.59 -13.02 5.33
N ARG A 183 2.87 -11.71 5.48
CA ARG A 183 4.24 -11.23 5.74
C ARG A 183 4.72 -11.66 7.13
N LEU A 184 3.85 -11.60 8.13
CA LEU A 184 4.13 -12.15 9.46
C LEU A 184 4.35 -13.66 9.39
N GLY A 185 3.53 -14.37 8.60
CA GLY A 185 3.69 -15.81 8.36
C GLY A 185 5.07 -16.17 7.82
N THR A 186 5.59 -15.42 6.84
CA THR A 186 6.92 -15.66 6.26
C THR A 186 8.05 -15.60 7.29
N VAL A 187 7.94 -14.75 8.32
CA VAL A 187 8.96 -14.64 9.39
C VAL A 187 9.03 -15.90 10.24
N VAL A 188 7.88 -16.56 10.46
CA VAL A 188 7.77 -17.75 11.30
C VAL A 188 7.60 -19.04 10.50
N HIS A 189 7.87 -18.98 9.19
CA HIS A 189 7.73 -20.10 8.26
C HIS A 189 6.32 -20.73 8.21
N GLN A 190 5.28 -19.90 8.38
CA GLN A 190 3.87 -20.28 8.28
C GLN A 190 3.20 -19.58 7.10
N LYS A 191 2.06 -20.11 6.64
CA LYS A 191 1.26 -19.44 5.58
C LYS A 191 0.75 -18.07 6.04
N THR A 192 0.35 -17.97 7.31
CA THR A 192 -0.19 -16.75 7.93
C THR A 192 0.09 -16.73 9.42
N ALA A 193 0.33 -15.54 9.98
CA ALA A 193 0.35 -15.32 11.43
C ALA A 193 -0.48 -14.07 11.78
N ALA A 194 -1.29 -14.15 12.83
CA ALA A 194 -2.12 -13.03 13.29
C ALA A 194 -1.30 -12.00 14.07
N CYS A 195 -0.43 -12.49 14.97
CA CYS A 195 0.39 -11.67 15.85
C CYS A 195 1.77 -12.30 16.04
N LEU A 196 2.77 -11.46 16.23
CA LEU A 196 4.13 -11.83 16.62
C LEU A 196 4.56 -11.03 17.84
N CYS A 197 5.45 -11.60 18.65
CA CYS A 197 6.01 -10.95 19.82
C CYS A 197 7.53 -11.16 19.87
N LEU A 198 8.26 -10.11 20.24
CA LEU A 198 9.68 -10.18 20.59
C LEU A 198 9.80 -10.09 22.11
N THR A 199 10.47 -11.07 22.73
CA THR A 199 10.71 -11.10 24.18
C THR A 199 12.12 -10.66 24.54
N THR A 200 13.10 -11.08 23.75
CA THR A 200 14.51 -10.77 23.96
C THR A 200 15.17 -10.48 22.62
N VAL A 201 16.13 -9.56 22.64
CA VAL A 201 16.92 -9.15 21.48
C VAL A 201 18.39 -9.33 21.83
N LYS A 202 19.22 -9.69 20.84
CA LYS A 202 20.67 -9.77 21.01
C LYS A 202 21.26 -8.39 21.29
N ASN A 203 22.39 -8.33 21.97
CA ASN A 203 23.01 -7.05 22.30
C ASN A 203 23.42 -6.26 21.03
N GLU A 204 23.83 -6.97 19.98
CA GLU A 204 24.18 -6.40 18.66
C GLU A 204 23.03 -5.60 18.04
N ASP A 205 21.80 -6.11 18.15
CA ASP A 205 20.61 -5.54 17.51
C ASP A 205 19.88 -4.53 18.43
N LYS A 206 20.31 -4.38 19.68
CA LYS A 206 19.60 -3.61 20.71
C LYS A 206 19.49 -2.12 20.35
N LEU A 207 20.52 -1.54 19.74
CA LEU A 207 20.51 -0.13 19.32
C LEU A 207 19.54 0.14 18.17
N GLU A 208 19.52 -0.72 17.14
CA GLU A 208 18.54 -0.60 16.05
C GLU A 208 17.11 -0.82 16.58
N PHE A 209 16.94 -1.80 17.46
CA PHE A 209 15.65 -2.13 18.05
C PHE A 209 15.07 -0.98 18.90
N SER A 210 15.89 -0.32 19.73
CA SER A 210 15.45 0.83 20.53
C SER A 210 14.94 1.99 19.66
N LYS A 211 15.60 2.29 18.53
CA LYS A 211 15.15 3.31 17.58
C LYS A 211 13.80 2.96 16.96
N ILE A 212 13.62 1.69 16.59
CA ILE A 212 12.35 1.21 16.04
C ILE A 212 11.24 1.27 17.10
N LEU A 213 11.54 0.89 18.34
CA LEU A 213 10.61 0.95 19.46
C LEU A 213 10.10 2.36 19.72
N GLU A 214 10.99 3.34 19.77
CA GLU A 214 10.64 4.74 19.97
C GLU A 214 9.72 5.25 18.85
N ALA A 215 10.08 4.98 17.60
CA ALA A 215 9.26 5.33 16.44
C ALA A 215 7.88 4.65 16.44
N ILE A 216 7.80 3.40 16.93
CA ILE A 216 6.53 2.68 17.05
C ILE A 216 5.67 3.26 18.17
N LYS A 217 6.25 3.52 19.34
CA LYS A 217 5.54 4.06 20.50
C LYS A 217 4.89 5.41 20.17
N ALA A 218 5.65 6.30 19.53
CA ALA A 218 5.18 7.61 19.07
C ALA A 218 4.06 7.52 18.02
N ASN A 219 3.98 6.43 17.25
CA ASN A 219 2.98 6.25 16.20
C ASN A 219 1.71 5.53 16.66
N PHE A 220 1.78 4.66 17.67
CA PHE A 220 0.68 3.78 18.05
C PHE A 220 0.24 3.95 19.51
N ASN A 221 1.15 3.83 20.46
CA ASN A 221 0.84 3.87 21.89
C ASN A 221 0.42 5.29 22.30
N ASP A 222 1.22 6.29 21.94
CA ASP A 222 0.99 7.69 22.35
C ASP A 222 -0.20 8.30 21.61
N LYS A 223 -0.47 7.85 20.37
CA LYS A 223 -1.62 8.28 19.55
C LYS A 223 -2.89 7.47 19.78
N TYR A 224 -2.89 6.52 20.72
CA TYR A 224 -4.03 5.62 20.94
C TYR A 224 -5.32 6.39 21.28
N GLU A 225 -5.23 7.47 22.07
CA GLU A 225 -6.42 8.26 22.43
C GLU A 225 -7.03 9.00 21.24
N GLU A 226 -6.20 9.48 20.32
CA GLU A 226 -6.66 10.07 19.07
C GLU A 226 -7.40 9.02 18.24
N TYR A 227 -6.82 7.81 18.11
CA TYR A 227 -7.42 6.72 17.35
C TYR A 227 -8.72 6.22 17.96
N ARG A 228 -8.86 6.23 19.29
CA ARG A 228 -10.11 5.87 19.97
C ARG A 228 -11.26 6.83 19.69
N LYS A 229 -10.97 8.10 19.35
CA LYS A 229 -12.00 9.12 19.05
C LYS A 229 -12.32 9.19 17.55
N LYS A 230 -11.41 8.73 16.68
CA LYS A 230 -11.50 8.91 15.23
C LYS A 230 -12.30 7.80 14.55
N TRP A 231 -13.53 8.14 14.14
CA TRP A 231 -14.35 7.30 13.30
C TRP A 231 -13.77 7.20 11.88
N GLY A 232 -13.90 6.02 11.27
CA GLY A 232 -13.45 5.75 9.91
C GLY A 232 -14.59 5.63 8.91
N GLY A 233 -14.23 5.40 7.65
CA GLY A 233 -15.20 5.16 6.58
C GLY A 233 -15.94 6.42 6.13
N GLY A 234 -17.18 6.27 5.69
CA GLY A 234 -17.97 7.38 5.13
C GLY A 234 -17.43 7.93 3.80
N ILE A 235 -16.51 7.21 3.15
CA ILE A 235 -15.92 7.65 1.88
C ILE A 235 -17.00 7.47 0.83
N MET A 236 -17.33 8.53 0.07
CA MET A 236 -18.32 8.48 -1.01
C MET A 236 -17.69 8.04 -2.34
N GLY A 237 -18.50 7.62 -3.32
CA GLY A 237 -17.99 7.10 -4.60
C GLY A 237 -17.47 8.20 -5.50
N SER A 238 -16.49 7.88 -6.36
CA SER A 238 -15.88 8.87 -7.28
C SER A 238 -16.91 9.58 -8.17
N LYS A 239 -17.91 8.84 -8.68
CA LYS A 239 -19.02 9.44 -9.48
C LYS A 239 -19.85 10.44 -8.65
N SER A 240 -20.14 10.09 -7.40
CA SER A 240 -20.92 10.94 -6.51
C SER A 240 -20.11 12.16 -6.06
N GLN A 241 -18.84 11.98 -5.69
CA GLN A 241 -17.92 13.06 -5.36
C GLN A 241 -17.72 14.01 -6.55
N ALA A 242 -17.59 13.48 -7.78
CA ALA A 242 -17.51 14.30 -8.98
C ALA A 242 -18.78 15.11 -9.23
N LYS A 243 -19.97 14.53 -8.99
CA LYS A 243 -21.25 15.26 -9.08
C LYS A 243 -21.33 16.39 -8.05
N THR A 244 -20.94 16.12 -6.80
CA THR A 244 -20.90 17.15 -5.74
C THR A 244 -19.92 18.26 -6.08
N LYS A 245 -18.69 17.91 -6.48
CA LYS A 245 -17.65 18.88 -6.89
C LYS A 245 -18.07 19.72 -8.10
N ALA A 246 -18.80 19.11 -9.05
CA ALA A 246 -19.33 19.85 -10.20
C ALA A 246 -20.37 20.89 -9.75
N LYS A 247 -21.27 20.54 -8.82
CA LYS A 247 -22.23 21.48 -8.22
C LYS A 247 -21.55 22.59 -7.44
N GLU A 248 -20.58 22.25 -6.57
CA GLU A 248 -19.79 23.21 -5.81
C GLU A 248 -19.07 24.21 -6.73
N ARG A 249 -18.53 23.74 -7.86
CA ARG A 249 -17.89 24.62 -8.85
C ARG A 249 -18.87 25.59 -9.51
N VAL A 250 -20.12 25.18 -9.74
CA VAL A 250 -21.14 26.08 -10.30
C VAL A 250 -21.54 27.13 -9.27
N LEU A 251 -21.83 26.70 -8.03
CA LEU A 251 -22.15 27.61 -6.93
C LEU A 251 -21.03 28.62 -6.66
N ALA A 252 -19.77 28.17 -6.66
CA ALA A 252 -18.62 29.05 -6.46
C ALA A 252 -18.47 30.08 -7.59
N LYS A 253 -18.79 29.70 -8.84
CA LYS A 253 -18.82 30.63 -9.97
C LYS A 253 -19.94 31.66 -9.82
N GLU A 254 -21.14 31.22 -9.44
CA GLU A 254 -22.27 32.11 -9.22
C GLU A 254 -22.01 33.10 -8.07
N ALA A 255 -21.44 32.63 -6.95
CA ALA A 255 -21.06 33.49 -5.84
C ALA A 255 -19.98 34.51 -6.25
N ALA A 256 -18.96 34.09 -7.01
CA ALA A 256 -17.94 35.01 -7.52
C ALA A 256 -18.52 36.06 -8.49
N GLN A 257 -19.51 35.69 -9.29
CA GLN A 257 -20.22 36.61 -10.18
C GLN A 257 -21.15 37.58 -9.45
N ARG A 258 -21.67 37.22 -8.27
CA ARG A 258 -22.51 38.10 -7.43
C ARG A 258 -21.70 39.06 -6.56
N MET A 259 -20.42 38.78 -6.34
CA MET A 259 -19.50 39.62 -5.55
C MET A 259 -18.75 40.65 -6.40
N ASN A 260 -18.79 40.50 -7.73
CA ASN A 260 -18.37 41.50 -8.71
C ASN A 260 -19.58 42.32 -9.16
#